data_AF-A0A957I143-F1
#
_entry.id   AF-A0A957I143-F1
#
_cell.length_a   1.000
_cell.length_b   1.000
_cell.length_c   1.000
_cell.angle_alpha   90.00
_cell.angle_beta   90.00
_cell.angle_gamma   90.00
#
_symmetry.space_group_name_H-M   'P 1'
#
loop_
_entity.id
_entity.type
_entity.pdbx_description
1 polymer ?
#
loop_
_entity_poly.entity_id
_entity_poly.type
_entity_poly.pdbx_seq_one_letter_code
_entity_poly.pdbx_strand_id
1 'polypeptide(L)'
;GLDPAKIHVVYEAAADHFRPPSAAKLDQVRRDYGLPGRFLLHLSTIEPRKNLNRLLDALKLLRRDFPDLHLLLAGSKGWLYDDFFAQIAADGLGDVVKPLGWVPDE
;
A
#
# COMPACT_ATOMS: atom_id res chain seq x y z
N GLY A 1 6.80 28.72 -25.46
CA GLY A 1 6.36 28.15 -24.17
C GLY A 1 5.02 28.78 -23.78
N LEU A 2 4.33 28.20 -22.79
CA LEU A 2 3.13 28.81 -22.19
C LEU A 2 3.53 29.97 -21.26
N ASP A 3 2.70 31.01 -21.21
CA ASP A 3 2.85 32.12 -20.29
C ASP A 3 2.62 31.63 -18.84
N PRO A 4 3.61 31.77 -17.93
CA PRO A 4 3.46 31.36 -16.53
C PRO A 4 2.26 31.99 -15.82
N ALA A 5 1.83 33.19 -16.24
CA ALA A 5 0.66 33.86 -15.65
C ALA A 5 -0.66 33.11 -15.92
N LYS A 6 -0.67 32.14 -16.85
CA LYS A 6 -1.81 31.27 -17.15
C LYS A 6 -1.75 29.91 -16.44
N ILE A 7 -0.73 29.68 -15.61
CA ILE A 7 -0.52 28.43 -14.89
C ILE A 7 -0.83 28.66 -13.42
N HIS A 8 -1.76 27.87 -12.89
CA HIS A 8 -2.08 27.85 -11.46
C HIS A 8 -1.90 26.42 -10.95
N VAL A 9 -1.23 26.28 -9.80
CA VAL A 9 -1.12 25.01 -9.09
C VAL A 9 -2.29 24.91 -8.13
N VAL A 10 -3.11 23.88 -8.31
CA VAL A 10 -4.18 23.53 -7.38
C VAL A 10 -3.74 22.27 -6.63
N TYR A 11 -3.66 22.35 -5.31
CA TYR A 11 -3.33 21.20 -4.48
C TYR A 11 -4.58 20.39 -4.22
N GLU A 12 -4.49 19.08 -4.43
CA GLU A 12 -5.57 18.15 -4.10
C GLU A 12 -5.75 18.07 -2.58
N ALA A 13 -7.00 17.97 -2.14
CA ALA A 13 -7.37 17.72 -0.75
C ALA A 13 -7.99 16.33 -0.61
N ALA A 14 -7.85 15.73 0.56
CA ALA A 14 -8.60 14.53 0.89
C ALA A 14 -10.11 14.87 0.94
N ALA A 15 -10.96 13.93 0.50
CA ALA A 15 -12.40 14.06 0.63
C ALA A 15 -12.86 14.06 2.10
N ASP A 16 -13.96 14.75 2.39
CA ASP A 16 -14.47 14.94 3.76
C ASP A 16 -14.78 13.63 4.52
N HIS A 17 -14.99 12.53 3.81
CA HIS A 17 -15.26 11.23 4.41
C HIS A 17 -14.01 10.55 4.99
N PHE A 18 -12.79 11.04 4.71
CA PHE A 18 -11.56 10.55 5.32
C PHE A 18 -11.45 11.01 6.77
N ARG A 19 -12.10 10.27 7.67
CA ARG A 19 -12.10 10.48 9.11
C ARG A 19 -11.85 9.17 9.85
N PRO A 20 -11.33 9.21 11.09
CA PRO A 20 -11.13 7.99 11.88
C PRO A 20 -12.45 7.20 12.00
N PRO A 21 -12.44 5.90 11.66
CA PRO A 21 -13.62 5.04 11.80
C PRO A 21 -13.88 4.68 13.27
N SER A 22 -15.06 4.12 13.55
CA SER A 22 -15.37 3.57 14.86
C SER A 22 -14.57 2.29 15.15
N ALA A 23 -14.37 1.98 16.44
CA ALA A 23 -13.73 0.73 16.85
C ALA A 23 -14.42 -0.51 16.26
N ALA A 24 -15.76 -0.51 16.22
CA ALA A 24 -16.53 -1.61 15.65
C ALA A 24 -16.25 -1.81 14.15
N LYS A 25 -16.14 -0.74 13.34
CA LYS A 25 -15.77 -0.84 11.92
C LYS A 25 -14.33 -1.30 11.76
N LEU A 26 -13.40 -0.86 12.61
CA LEU A 26 -12.01 -1.35 12.61
C LEU A 26 -11.94 -2.85 12.87
N ASP A 27 -12.66 -3.34 13.88
CA ASP A 27 -12.69 -4.77 14.21
C ASP A 27 -13.32 -5.59 13.09
N GLN A 28 -14.36 -5.06 12.45
CA GLN A 28 -14.98 -5.69 11.27
C GLN A 28 -13.99 -5.81 10.11
N VAL A 29 -13.34 -4.70 9.72
CA VAL A 29 -12.34 -4.69 8.64
C VAL A 29 -11.17 -5.63 8.94
N ARG A 30 -10.70 -5.68 10.19
CA ARG A 30 -9.64 -6.61 10.61
C ARG A 30 -10.02 -8.07 10.36
N ARG A 31 -11.27 -8.45 10.66
CA ARG A 31 -11.78 -9.80 10.41
C ARG A 31 -11.95 -10.08 8.93
N ASP A 32 -12.59 -9.17 8.20
CA ASP A 32 -12.94 -9.35 6.78
C ASP A 32 -11.71 -9.57 5.90
N TYR A 33 -10.63 -8.83 6.18
CA TYR A 33 -9.38 -8.95 5.44
C TYR A 33 -8.34 -9.86 6.11
N GLY A 34 -8.66 -10.50 7.23
CA GLY A 34 -7.72 -11.35 7.97
C GLY A 34 -6.42 -10.62 8.33
N LEU A 35 -6.53 -9.37 8.80
CA LEU A 35 -5.39 -8.49 8.98
C LEU A 35 -4.47 -9.01 10.09
N PRO A 36 -3.14 -9.02 9.88
CA PRO A 36 -2.20 -9.38 10.92
C PRO A 36 -2.20 -8.34 12.06
N GLY A 37 -1.67 -8.74 13.21
CA GLY A 37 -1.60 -7.84 14.38
C GLY A 37 -0.81 -6.56 14.09
N ARG A 38 0.31 -6.68 13.37
CA ARG A 38 1.19 -5.58 13.00
C ARG A 38 1.45 -5.57 11.49
N PHE A 39 1.23 -4.43 10.86
CA PHE A 39 1.50 -4.28 9.42
C PHE A 39 1.87 -2.86 9.02
N LEU A 40 2.55 -2.75 7.89
CA LEU A 40 2.59 -1.57 7.04
C LEU A 40 1.49 -1.69 5.98
N LEU A 41 0.86 -0.58 5.62
CA LEU A 41 -0.11 -0.50 4.54
C LEU A 41 0.45 0.37 3.42
N HIS A 42 0.36 -0.13 2.19
CA HIS A 42 0.60 0.64 0.99
C HIS A 42 -0.66 0.61 0.11
N LEU A 43 -1.18 1.80 -0.24
CA LEU A 43 -2.40 1.97 -1.01
C LEU A 43 -2.10 2.65 -2.36
N SER A 44 -2.06 1.86 -3.44
CA SER A 44 -2.07 2.37 -4.82
C SER A 44 -2.22 1.22 -5.82
N THR A 45 -2.49 1.54 -7.09
CA THR A 45 -2.22 0.61 -8.19
C THR A 45 -0.76 0.13 -8.12
N ILE A 46 -0.54 -1.17 -8.29
CA ILE A 46 0.79 -1.80 -8.23
C ILE A 46 1.47 -1.64 -9.59
N GLU A 47 2.46 -0.76 -9.65
CA GLU A 47 3.19 -0.45 -10.89
C GLU A 47 4.50 0.32 -10.60
N PRO A 48 5.48 0.32 -11.55
CA PRO A 48 6.83 0.83 -11.31
C PRO A 48 6.93 2.26 -10.78
N ARG A 49 6.07 3.19 -11.22
CA ARG A 49 6.13 4.60 -10.76
C ARG A 49 5.90 4.79 -9.26
N LYS A 50 5.39 3.76 -8.58
CA LYS A 50 5.13 3.76 -7.12
C LYS A 50 6.35 3.32 -6.31
N ASN A 51 7.42 2.88 -6.98
CA ASN A 51 8.71 2.53 -6.38
C ASN A 51 8.59 1.49 -5.25
N LEU A 52 7.84 0.42 -5.52
CA LEU A 52 7.54 -0.63 -4.55
C LEU A 52 8.77 -1.44 -4.12
N ASN A 53 9.81 -1.51 -4.96
CA ASN A 53 11.05 -2.21 -4.62
C ASN A 53 11.72 -1.58 -3.37
N ARG A 54 11.74 -0.25 -3.29
CA ARG A 54 12.26 0.46 -2.11
C ARG A 54 11.45 0.13 -0.85
N LEU A 55 10.15 -0.10 -0.99
CA LEU A 55 9.30 -0.50 0.13
C LEU A 55 9.64 -1.92 0.63
N LEU A 56 9.97 -2.85 -0.27
CA LEU A 56 10.45 -4.19 0.12
C LEU A 56 11.77 -4.10 0.88
N ASP A 57 12.71 -3.26 0.43
CA ASP A 57 13.99 -3.07 1.12
C ASP A 57 13.79 -2.52 2.54
N ALA A 58 12.90 -1.54 2.69
CA ALA A 58 12.53 -1.00 4.00
C ALA A 58 11.89 -2.06 4.91
N LEU A 59 11.01 -2.91 4.36
CA LEU A 59 10.39 -4.02 5.10
C LEU A 59 11.45 -4.99 5.62
N LYS A 60 12.41 -5.40 4.78
CA LYS A 60 13.52 -6.31 5.18
C LYS A 60 14.32 -5.74 6.35
N LEU A 61 14.62 -4.44 6.32
CA LEU A 61 15.34 -3.77 7.40
C LEU A 61 14.53 -3.76 8.70
N LEU A 62 13.26 -3.34 8.65
CA LEU A 62 12.40 -3.25 9.83
C LEU A 62 12.10 -4.62 10.44
N ARG A 63 12.00 -5.67 9.63
CA ARG A 63 11.74 -7.04 10.12
C ARG A 63 12.87 -7.62 10.97
N ARG A 64 14.05 -7.01 10.99
CA ARG A 64 15.14 -7.37 11.92
C ARG A 64 14.75 -7.08 13.37
N ASP A 65 14.03 -5.98 13.60
CA ASP A 65 13.57 -5.56 14.91
C ASP A 65 12.11 -5.96 15.17
N PHE A 66 11.31 -6.11 14.11
CA PHE A 66 9.89 -6.47 14.15
C PHE A 66 9.61 -7.72 13.29
N PRO A 67 9.96 -8.93 13.77
CA PRO A 67 9.82 -10.16 12.99
C PRO A 67 8.36 -10.52 12.67
N ASP A 68 7.39 -9.97 13.39
CA ASP A 68 5.94 -10.10 13.17
C ASP A 68 5.37 -9.07 12.16
N LEU A 69 6.20 -8.19 11.60
CA LEU A 69 5.72 -7.10 10.73
C LEU A 69 5.37 -7.57 9.31
N HIS A 70 4.11 -7.43 8.92
CA HIS A 70 3.67 -7.70 7.54
C HIS A 70 3.62 -6.43 6.69
N LEU A 71 3.60 -6.59 5.37
CA LEU A 71 3.28 -5.53 4.42
C LEU A 71 1.99 -5.88 3.67
N LEU A 72 1.00 -4.99 3.72
CA LEU A 72 -0.24 -5.11 2.99
C LEU A 72 -0.22 -4.21 1.76
N LEU A 73 -0.54 -4.78 0.59
CA LEU A 73 -0.62 -4.05 -0.66
C LEU A 73 -2.09 -3.94 -1.07
N ALA A 74 -2.69 -2.77 -0.83
CA ALA A 74 -4.05 -2.45 -1.24
C ALA A 74 -4.02 -1.72 -2.59
N GLY A 75 -4.75 -2.24 -3.56
CA GLY A 75 -4.87 -1.72 -4.91
C GLY A 75 -4.73 -2.78 -5.99
N SER A 76 -5.21 -2.43 -7.19
CA SER A 76 -5.20 -3.31 -8.35
C SER A 76 -3.80 -3.49 -8.93
N LYS A 77 -3.58 -4.60 -9.64
CA LYS A 77 -2.37 -4.80 -10.45
C LYS A 77 -2.40 -3.86 -11.66
N GLY A 78 -1.33 -3.07 -11.84
CA GLY A 78 -1.15 -2.14 -12.95
C GLY A 78 -0.37 -2.77 -14.10
N TRP A 79 0.55 -2.01 -14.68
CA TRP A 79 1.47 -2.48 -15.73
C TRP A 79 2.81 -2.91 -15.12
N LEU A 80 3.52 -3.83 -15.78
CA LEU A 80 4.84 -4.35 -15.37
C LEU A 80 4.93 -4.71 -13.88
N TYR A 81 3.91 -5.38 -13.36
CA TYR A 81 3.92 -5.81 -11.96
C TYR A 81 4.67 -7.13 -11.76
N ASP A 82 4.88 -7.94 -12.81
CA ASP A 82 5.40 -9.31 -12.68
C ASP A 82 6.77 -9.33 -12.01
N ASP A 83 7.68 -8.44 -12.40
CA ASP A 83 9.03 -8.30 -11.82
C ASP A 83 8.97 -8.04 -10.31
N PHE A 84 8.00 -7.23 -9.87
CA PHE A 84 7.83 -6.91 -8.46
C PHE A 84 7.41 -8.15 -7.64
N PHE A 85 6.49 -8.96 -8.15
CA PHE A 85 6.08 -10.19 -7.46
C PHE A 85 7.15 -11.29 -7.55
N ALA A 86 7.89 -11.35 -8.66
CA ALA A 86 9.05 -12.22 -8.77
C ALA A 86 10.12 -11.88 -7.72
N GLN A 87 10.36 -10.58 -7.48
CA GLN A 87 11.28 -10.12 -6.44
C GLN A 87 10.81 -10.53 -5.04
N ILE A 88 9.52 -10.39 -4.73
CA ILE A 88 8.95 -10.86 -3.44
C ILE A 88 9.23 -12.35 -3.24
N ALA A 89 9.04 -13.17 -4.28
CA ALA A 89 9.30 -14.60 -4.22
C ALA A 89 10.80 -14.91 -4.05
N ALA A 90 11.66 -14.25 -4.83
CA ALA A 90 13.11 -14.41 -4.75
C ALA A 90 13.68 -14.03 -3.38
N ASP A 91 13.09 -13.02 -2.73
CA ASP A 91 13.45 -12.57 -1.39
C ASP A 91 12.85 -13.43 -0.27
N GLY A 92 12.03 -14.44 -0.58
CA GLY A 92 11.34 -15.26 0.43
C GLY A 92 10.31 -14.49 1.25
N LEU A 93 9.74 -13.41 0.71
CA LEU A 93 8.80 -12.52 1.42
C LEU A 93 7.32 -12.88 1.20
N GLY A 94 7.03 -13.98 0.51
CA GLY A 94 5.65 -14.37 0.13
C GLY A 94 4.68 -14.52 1.31
N ASP A 95 5.15 -14.95 2.48
CA ASP A 95 4.30 -15.14 3.66
C ASP A 95 4.00 -13.84 4.40
N VAL A 96 4.79 -12.79 4.14
CA VAL A 96 4.77 -11.54 4.91
C VAL A 96 4.31 -10.34 4.08
N VAL A 97 4.38 -10.42 2.75
CA VAL A 97 3.79 -9.44 1.84
C VAL A 97 2.46 -9.97 1.32
N LYS A 98 1.36 -9.34 1.73
CA LYS A 98 -0.01 -9.77 1.43
C LYS A 98 -0.71 -8.78 0.50
N PRO A 99 -0.97 -9.15 -0.76
CA PRO A 99 -1.83 -8.38 -1.65
C PRO A 99 -3.29 -8.51 -1.19
N LEU A 100 -3.95 -7.38 -0.96
CA LEU A 100 -5.39 -7.34 -0.67
C LEU A 100 -6.24 -7.22 -1.94
N GLY A 101 -5.62 -6.85 -3.06
CA GLY A 101 -6.33 -6.47 -4.28
C GLY A 101 -7.01 -5.12 -4.13
N TRP A 102 -8.01 -4.87 -4.98
CA TRP A 102 -8.80 -3.64 -4.89
C TRP A 102 -9.66 -3.62 -3.62
N VAL A 103 -9.64 -2.51 -2.90
CA VAL A 103 -10.43 -2.28 -1.69
C VAL A 103 -11.45 -1.18 -2.00
N PRO A 104 -12.76 -1.44 -1.82
CA PRO A 104 -13.82 -0.47 -2.06
C PRO A 104 -13.77 0.70 -1.08
N ASP A 105 -14.29 1.84 -1.52
CA ASP A 105 -14.42 3.08 -0.75
C ASP A 105 -15.73 3.12 0.09
N GLU A 106 -16.15 1.98 0.66
CA GLU A 106 -17.50 1.75 1.24
C GLU A 106 -17.54 1.44 2.77
#